data_AF-A0A0Q8XZ61-F1
#
_entry.id   AF-A0A0Q8XZ61-F1
#
_cell.length_a   1.000
_cell.length_b   1.000
_cell.length_c   1.000
_cell.angle_alpha   90.00
_cell.angle_beta   90.00
_cell.angle_gamma   90.00
#
_symmetry.space_group_name_H-M   'P 1'
#
loop_
_entity.id
_entity.type
_entity.pdbx_description
1 polymer ?
#
loop_
_entity_poly.entity_id
_entity_poly.type
_entity_poly.pdbx_seq_one_letter_code
_entity_poly.pdbx_strand_id
1 'polypeptide(L)'
;MRMSLLFVAAIVTGCAATNSGDLITQAKVEGIKINATTFDEMVRDFGPPRSQHVNSQGLRTATWFYFNNSEFGAVQDQRTLTVVYNKNLTVKEYMNASAGEKDAKTVR
;
A
#
# COMPACT_ATOMS: atom_id res chain seq x y z
N MET A 1 15.94 21.87 -52.81
CA MET A 1 16.14 22.96 -51.84
C MET A 1 14.84 23.14 -51.07
N ARG A 2 14.92 23.23 -49.73
CA ARG A 2 13.89 23.58 -48.72
C ARG A 2 13.02 22.45 -48.15
N MET A 3 13.47 22.00 -46.97
CA MET A 3 12.69 21.38 -45.89
C MET A 3 11.42 22.17 -45.57
N SER A 4 10.37 21.47 -45.17
CA SER A 4 9.52 21.88 -44.04
C SER A 4 8.98 20.64 -43.34
N LEU A 5 9.58 20.34 -42.20
CA LEU A 5 9.09 19.40 -41.20
C LEU A 5 7.76 19.89 -40.63
N LEU A 6 6.78 19.01 -40.53
CA LEU A 6 5.69 19.16 -39.55
C LEU A 6 5.62 17.89 -38.70
N PHE A 7 6.40 17.91 -37.63
CA PHE A 7 6.27 17.01 -36.48
C PHE A 7 4.93 17.31 -35.81
N VAL A 8 3.96 16.39 -35.93
CA VAL A 8 2.79 16.38 -35.04
C VAL A 8 3.15 15.45 -33.87
N ALA A 9 3.77 16.04 -32.84
CA ALA A 9 3.91 15.40 -31.55
C ALA A 9 2.53 15.40 -30.86
N ALA A 10 1.73 14.38 -31.11
CA ALA A 10 0.56 14.08 -30.30
C ALA A 10 1.05 13.53 -28.95
N ILE A 11 1.42 14.45 -28.05
CA ILE A 11 1.66 14.13 -26.64
C ILE A 11 0.28 13.85 -26.05
N VAL A 12 -0.18 12.59 -26.16
CA VAL A 12 -1.28 12.11 -25.31
C VAL A 12 -0.67 11.87 -23.92
N THR A 13 -0.40 12.95 -23.21
CA THR A 13 -0.23 12.95 -21.75
C THR A 13 -1.59 12.66 -21.14
N GLY A 14 -1.92 11.37 -21.10
CA GLY A 14 -3.13 10.82 -20.49
C GLY A 14 -2.81 9.87 -19.34
N CYS A 15 -1.68 10.02 -18.65
CA CYS A 15 -1.47 9.39 -17.35
C CYS A 15 -2.03 10.29 -16.25
N ALA A 16 -3.30 10.68 -16.34
CA ALA A 16 -4.04 10.94 -15.12
C ALA A 16 -4.33 9.55 -14.53
N ALA A 17 -3.30 8.93 -13.95
CA ALA A 17 -3.54 8.01 -12.85
C ALA A 17 -4.25 8.86 -11.82
N THR A 18 -5.58 8.86 -11.86
CA THR A 18 -6.43 9.21 -10.75
C THR A 18 -6.13 8.18 -9.67
N ASN A 19 -4.96 8.29 -9.05
CA ASN A 19 -4.74 7.85 -7.70
C ASN A 19 -5.57 8.80 -6.86
N SER A 20 -6.90 8.64 -6.95
CA SER A 20 -7.74 8.76 -5.78
C SER A 20 -7.03 7.88 -4.76
N GLY A 21 -6.20 8.51 -3.93
CA GLY A 21 -5.57 7.88 -2.78
C GLY A 21 -6.71 7.49 -1.89
N ASP A 22 -7.33 6.36 -2.25
CA ASP A 22 -8.56 5.90 -1.68
C ASP A 22 -8.18 5.48 -0.29
N LEU A 23 -8.43 6.40 0.65
CA LEU A 23 -7.88 6.41 1.99
C LEU A 23 -7.89 4.99 2.53
N ILE A 24 -6.73 4.52 2.98
CA ILE A 24 -6.65 3.22 3.63
C ILE A 24 -7.48 3.33 4.91
N THR A 25 -8.68 2.80 4.88
CA THR A 25 -9.58 2.78 6.04
C THR A 25 -9.33 1.51 6.85
N GLN A 26 -9.71 1.53 8.13
CA GLN A 26 -9.72 0.33 8.97
C GLN A 26 -10.50 -0.82 8.29
N ALA A 27 -11.66 -0.52 7.69
CA ALA A 27 -12.49 -1.50 7.00
C ALA A 27 -11.78 -2.18 5.82
N LYS A 28 -10.94 -1.45 5.07
CA LYS A 28 -10.14 -2.03 3.99
C LYS A 28 -9.10 -3.02 4.54
N VAL A 29 -8.44 -2.66 5.65
CA VAL A 29 -7.46 -3.54 6.31
C VAL A 29 -8.13 -4.82 6.83
N GLU A 30 -9.33 -4.71 7.39
CA GLU A 30 -10.13 -5.86 7.84
C GLU A 30 -10.61 -6.74 6.67
N GLY A 31 -10.67 -6.19 5.46
CA GLY A 31 -10.99 -6.93 4.23
C GLY A 31 -9.86 -7.81 3.70
N ILE A 32 -8.64 -7.71 4.26
CA ILE A 32 -7.48 -8.50 3.81
C ILE A 32 -7.70 -9.98 4.18
N LYS A 33 -7.70 -10.85 3.17
CA LYS A 33 -7.89 -12.29 3.34
C LYS A 33 -6.56 -13.03 3.26
N ILE A 34 -6.22 -13.73 4.34
CA ILE A 34 -5.04 -14.60 4.40
C ILE A 34 -5.14 -15.71 3.33
N ASN A 35 -4.03 -15.97 2.66
CA ASN A 35 -3.85 -16.91 1.55
C ASN A 35 -4.70 -16.65 0.28
N ALA A 36 -5.39 -15.52 0.21
CA ALA A 36 -6.25 -15.18 -0.93
C ALA A 36 -5.91 -13.80 -1.51
N THR A 37 -5.82 -12.76 -0.67
CA THR A 37 -5.45 -11.43 -1.12
C THR A 37 -4.02 -11.44 -1.64
N THR A 38 -3.80 -10.91 -2.84
CA THR A 38 -2.51 -10.89 -3.53
C THR A 38 -1.77 -9.57 -3.33
N PHE A 39 -0.46 -9.57 -3.57
CA PHE A 39 0.34 -8.35 -3.57
C PHE A 39 -0.19 -7.29 -4.55
N ASP A 40 -0.60 -7.71 -5.75
CA ASP A 40 -1.08 -6.78 -6.78
C ASP A 40 -2.44 -6.18 -6.39
N GLU A 41 -3.33 -6.96 -5.77
CA GLU A 41 -4.58 -6.43 -5.19
C GLU A 41 -4.30 -5.44 -4.07
N MET A 42 -3.32 -5.71 -3.19
CA MET A 42 -2.91 -4.76 -2.16
C MET A 42 -2.39 -3.46 -2.79
N VAL A 43 -1.55 -3.52 -3.83
CA VAL A 43 -1.05 -2.33 -4.52
C VAL A 43 -2.16 -1.55 -5.21
N ARG A 44 -3.15 -2.26 -5.78
CA ARG A 44 -4.33 -1.64 -6.41
C ARG A 44 -5.20 -0.91 -5.38
N ASP A 45 -5.47 -1.55 -4.24
CA ASP A 45 -6.47 -1.09 -3.28
C ASP A 45 -5.92 -0.12 -2.22
N PHE A 46 -4.62 -0.23 -1.91
CA PHE A 46 -3.89 0.57 -0.90
C PHE A 46 -2.84 1.50 -1.50
N GLY A 47 -2.57 1.40 -2.80
CA GLY A 47 -1.47 2.10 -3.45
C GLY A 47 -0.11 1.39 -3.26
N PRO A 48 0.97 1.92 -3.86
CA PRO A 48 2.29 1.33 -3.73
C PRO A 48 2.76 1.33 -2.27
N PRO A 49 3.43 0.26 -1.79
CA PRO A 49 3.95 0.22 -0.43
C PRO A 49 5.01 1.30 -0.23
N ARG A 50 5.12 1.78 1.01
CA ARG A 50 6.16 2.72 1.39
C ARG A 50 7.54 2.09 1.36
N SER A 51 7.64 0.83 1.74
CA SER A 51 8.86 0.04 1.64
C SER A 51 8.52 -1.42 1.40
N GLN A 52 9.46 -2.14 0.79
CA GLN A 52 9.38 -3.58 0.58
C GLN A 52 10.76 -4.20 0.72
N HIS A 53 10.83 -5.40 1.27
CA HIS A 53 12.07 -6.15 1.43
C HIS A 53 11.78 -7.65 1.45
N VAL A 54 12.83 -8.46 1.40
CA VAL A 54 12.76 -9.89 1.63
C VAL A 54 13.29 -10.16 3.04
N ASN A 55 12.52 -10.87 3.86
CA ASN A 55 12.92 -11.19 5.23
C ASN A 55 13.92 -12.38 5.27
N SER A 56 14.40 -12.73 6.47
CA SER A 56 15.35 -13.85 6.66
C SER A 56 14.82 -15.21 6.21
N GLN A 57 13.51 -15.37 6.06
CA GLN A 57 12.85 -16.59 5.56
C GLN A 57 12.70 -16.61 4.03
N GLY A 58 13.20 -15.59 3.32
CA GLY A 58 13.03 -15.47 1.87
C GLY A 58 11.62 -15.05 1.45
N LEU A 59 10.80 -14.54 2.38
CA LEU A 59 9.44 -14.08 2.10
C LEU A 59 9.43 -12.57 1.86
N ARG A 60 8.60 -12.13 0.92
CA ARG A 60 8.40 -10.70 0.66
C ARG A 60 7.62 -10.10 1.82
N THR A 61 8.08 -8.95 2.30
CA THR A 61 7.41 -8.12 3.29
C THR A 61 7.23 -6.73 2.70
N ALA A 62 6.04 -6.14 2.83
CA ALA A 62 5.77 -4.79 2.39
C ALA A 62 5.08 -3.99 3.50
N THR A 63 5.34 -2.69 3.54
CA THR A 63 4.87 -1.80 4.60
C THR A 63 4.16 -0.60 3.99
N TRP A 64 2.99 -0.26 4.53
CA TRP A 64 2.21 0.93 4.20
C TRP A 64 2.07 1.81 5.44
N PHE A 65 2.12 3.13 5.23
CA PHE A 65 1.75 4.11 6.24
C PHE A 65 0.46 4.77 5.81
N TYR A 66 -0.48 4.88 6.75
CA TYR A 66 -1.76 5.52 6.49
C TYR A 66 -2.29 6.21 7.74
N PHE A 67 -3.22 7.13 7.58
CA PHE A 67 -3.90 7.77 8.70
C PHE A 67 -5.29 7.18 8.82
N ASN A 68 -5.68 6.75 10.03
CA ASN A 68 -7.05 6.36 10.26
C ASN A 68 -7.91 7.62 10.37
N ASN A 69 -8.76 7.87 9.38
CA ASN A 69 -9.75 8.94 9.45
C ASN A 69 -10.95 8.43 10.26
N SER A 70 -10.85 8.43 11.59
CA SER A 70 -12.06 8.45 12.41
C SER A 70 -12.78 9.78 12.15
N GLU A 71 -14.12 9.77 12.22
CA GLU A 71 -15.05 10.85 11.78
C GLU A 71 -14.78 12.28 12.32
N PHE A 72 -13.75 12.48 13.15
CA PHE A 72 -13.48 13.75 13.84
C PHE A 72 -12.22 14.50 13.36
N GLY A 73 -11.64 14.17 12.20
CA GLY A 73 -10.59 14.99 11.58
C GLY A 73 -9.28 15.07 12.37
N ALA A 74 -9.12 14.24 13.41
CA ALA A 74 -7.88 14.13 14.14
C ALA A 74 -6.90 13.26 13.34
N VAL A 75 -5.96 13.91 12.66
CA VAL A 75 -4.83 13.28 11.94
C VAL A 75 -3.83 12.60 12.90
N GLN A 76 -4.27 12.20 14.09
CA GLN A 76 -3.40 11.78 15.20
C GLN A 76 -3.08 10.28 15.17
N ASP A 77 -3.85 9.48 14.44
CA ASP A 77 -3.66 8.02 14.41
C ASP A 77 -2.96 7.58 13.13
N GLN A 78 -1.68 7.94 12.99
CA GLN A 78 -0.83 7.32 11.98
C GLN A 78 -0.71 5.82 12.29
N ARG A 79 -0.97 4.99 11.28
CA ARG A 79 -0.95 3.54 11.34
C ARG A 79 0.10 2.99 10.38
N THR A 80 0.69 1.88 10.77
CA THR A 80 1.66 1.12 9.99
C THR A 80 1.10 -0.26 9.72
N LEU A 81 0.78 -0.54 8.46
CA LEU A 81 0.39 -1.87 8.01
C LEU A 81 1.62 -2.57 7.46
N THR A 82 2.05 -3.65 8.10
CA THR A 82 3.11 -4.54 7.60
C THR A 82 2.48 -5.85 7.15
N VAL A 83 2.76 -6.26 5.92
CA VAL A 83 2.20 -7.47 5.32
C VAL A 83 3.34 -8.38 4.86
N VAL A 84 3.29 -9.64 5.27
CA VAL A 84 4.21 -10.69 4.81
C VAL A 84 3.47 -11.56 3.81
N TYR A 85 4.13 -11.88 2.71
CA TYR A 85 3.58 -12.66 1.62
C TYR A 85 4.15 -14.07 1.60
N ASN A 86 3.32 -15.03 1.21
CA ASN A 86 3.73 -16.35 0.78
C ASN A 86 4.57 -16.26 -0.50
N LYS A 87 5.22 -17.38 -0.87
CA LYS A 87 5.99 -17.47 -2.14
C LYS A 87 5.13 -17.25 -3.38
N ASN A 88 3.83 -17.55 -3.32
CA ASN A 88 2.85 -17.28 -4.37
C ASN A 88 2.32 -15.83 -4.37
N LEU A 89 2.90 -14.94 -3.56
CA LEU A 89 2.51 -13.54 -3.42
C LEU A 89 1.09 -13.31 -2.86
N THR A 90 0.53 -14.30 -2.17
CA THR A 90 -0.67 -14.11 -1.34
C THR A 90 -0.29 -13.68 0.08
N VAL A 91 -1.16 -12.94 0.76
CA VAL A 91 -0.94 -12.51 2.14
C VAL A 91 -0.82 -13.74 3.04
N LYS A 92 0.31 -13.88 3.72
CA LYS A 92 0.53 -14.92 4.74
C LYS A 92 0.08 -14.45 6.11
N GLU A 93 0.44 -13.22 6.46
CA GLU A 93 0.16 -12.58 7.74
C GLU A 93 0.29 -11.07 7.57
N TYR A 94 -0.41 -10.31 8.39
CA TYR A 94 -0.28 -8.86 8.44
C TYR A 94 -0.41 -8.34 9.88
N MET A 95 0.20 -7.19 10.14
CA MET A 95 0.18 -6.49 11.41
C MET A 95 -0.17 -5.03 11.16
N ASN A 96 -1.13 -4.50 11.90
CA ASN A 96 -1.55 -3.11 11.81
C ASN A 96 -1.31 -2.41 13.15
N ALA A 97 -0.29 -1.56 13.22
CA ALA A 97 0.13 -0.90 14.46
C ALA A 97 -0.14 0.61 14.42
N SER A 98 -0.68 1.17 15.50
CA SER A 98 -0.78 2.63 15.73
C SER A 98 0.57 3.20 16.15
N ALA A 99 0.90 4.40 15.70
CA ALA A 99 1.96 5.22 16.26
C ALA A 99 1.57 5.64 17.69
N GLY A 100 1.78 4.74 18.66
CA GLY A 100 1.41 4.95 20.06
C GLY A 100 1.05 3.65 20.80
N GLU A 101 0.70 2.59 20.06
CA GLU A 101 0.42 1.28 20.63
C GLU A 101 1.73 0.52 20.72
N LYS A 102 2.48 0.80 21.79
CA LYS A 102 3.54 -0.12 22.20
C LYS A 102 2.86 -1.45 22.48
N ASP A 103 3.16 -2.46 21.68
CA ASP A 103 2.97 -3.88 21.99
C ASP A 103 3.66 -4.22 23.32
N ALA A 104 3.05 -3.81 24.42
CA ALA A 104 3.33 -4.24 25.77
C ALA A 104 2.52 -5.51 26.03
N LYS A 105 2.86 -6.57 25.30
CA LYS A 105 2.54 -7.93 25.74
C LYS A 105 3.76 -8.82 25.62
N THR A 106 4.82 -8.43 26.35
CA THR A 106 5.75 -9.38 26.94
C THR A 106 4.96 -10.22 27.93
N VAL A 107 4.49 -11.38 27.48
CA VAL A 107 4.03 -12.44 28.38
C VAL A 107 5.27 -12.92 29.14
N ARG A 108 5.32 -12.59 30.44
CA ARG A 108 6.21 -13.24 31.41
C ARG A 108 5.65 -14.61 31.77
#